data_AF-A0A2M8LR16-F1
#
_entry.id   AF-A0A2M8LR16-F1
#
_cell.length_a   1.000
_cell.length_b   1.000
_cell.length_c   1.000
_cell.angle_alpha   90.00
_cell.angle_beta   90.00
_cell.angle_gamma   90.00
#
_symmetry.space_group_name_H-M   'P 1'
#
loop_
_entity.id
_entity.type
_entity.pdbx_description
1 polymer ?
#
loop_
_entity_poly.entity_id
_entity_poly.type
_entity_poly.pdbx_seq_one_letter_code
_entity_poly.pdbx_strand_id
1 'polypeptide(L)'
;MPSGDTSPYDPALEILGPAGGGLPADNGDEAGHRLTFLWAELTDRVELRPAETDQAEAHMVTAAREWLAVEGDQEAEAHYFDRWLHDILGYERRSDPPRPS
;
A
#
# COMPACT_ATOMS: atom_id res chain seq x y z
N MET A 1 -23.41 -4.47 -23.75
CA MET A 1 -23.02 -5.37 -22.64
C MET A 1 -21.96 -4.62 -21.85
N PRO A 2 -22.10 -4.40 -20.54
CA PRO A 2 -21.24 -3.46 -19.82
C PRO A 2 -19.89 -4.13 -19.55
N SER A 3 -18.80 -3.61 -20.13
CA SER A 3 -17.46 -3.89 -19.61
C SER A 3 -17.28 -3.02 -18.37
N GLY A 4 -17.77 -3.53 -17.24
CA GLY A 4 -17.61 -2.94 -15.92
C GLY A 4 -16.34 -3.44 -15.24
N ASP A 5 -15.25 -3.59 -15.99
CA ASP A 5 -13.93 -3.83 -15.40
C ASP A 5 -13.40 -2.46 -14.96
N THR A 6 -13.74 -2.09 -13.73
CA THR A 6 -12.98 -1.08 -13.00
C THR A 6 -11.54 -1.57 -12.97
N SER A 7 -10.65 -0.80 -13.58
CA SER A 7 -9.23 -1.13 -13.66
C SER A 7 -8.69 -1.30 -12.25
N PRO A 8 -7.79 -2.26 -11.96
CA PRO A 8 -7.14 -2.36 -10.65
C PRO A 8 -6.33 -1.10 -10.30
N TYR A 9 -6.05 -0.26 -11.29
CA TYR A 9 -5.45 1.07 -11.13
C TYR A 9 -6.44 2.18 -10.78
N ASP A 10 -7.75 2.00 -10.99
CA ASP A 10 -8.76 3.03 -10.66
C ASP A 10 -8.77 3.34 -9.15
N PRO A 11 -8.72 2.35 -8.23
CA PRO A 11 -8.55 2.63 -6.80
C PRO A 11 -7.21 3.28 -6.47
N ALA A 12 -6.14 2.95 -7.20
CA ALA A 12 -4.82 3.54 -6.98
C ALA A 12 -4.81 5.04 -7.31
N LEU A 13 -5.54 5.47 -8.34
CA LEU A 13 -5.68 6.88 -8.71
C LEU A 13 -6.45 7.70 -7.65
N GLU A 14 -7.45 7.10 -7.01
CA GLU A 14 -8.19 7.74 -5.91
C GLU A 14 -7.33 7.94 -4.65
N ILE A 15 -6.35 7.04 -4.41
CA ILE A 15 -5.45 7.07 -3.25
C ILE A 15 -4.22 7.96 -3.49
N LEU A 16 -3.67 7.97 -4.71
CA LEU A 16 -2.47 8.77 -5.05
C LEU A 16 -2.78 10.23 -5.41
N GLY A 17 -4.00 10.53 -5.88
CA GLY A 17 -4.43 11.88 -6.25
C GLY A 17 -4.32 12.92 -5.11
N PRO A 18 -4.71 12.58 -3.86
CA PRO A 18 -4.57 13.48 -2.70
C PRO A 18 -3.13 13.61 -2.19
N ALA A 19 -2.29 12.57 -2.32
CA ALA A 19 -0.92 12.57 -1.82
C ALA A 19 -0.01 13.57 -2.58
N GLY A 20 -0.33 13.90 -3.82
CA GLY A 20 0.42 14.89 -4.63
C GLY A 20 0.01 16.35 -4.42
N GLY A 21 -1.04 16.63 -3.64
CA GLY A 21 -1.76 17.91 -3.70
C GLY A 21 -2.19 18.48 -2.35
N GLY A 22 -1.24 18.80 -1.47
CA GLY A 22 -1.43 19.88 -0.48
C GLY A 22 -2.03 19.48 0.87
N LEU A 23 -1.45 18.51 1.56
CA LEU A 23 -1.56 18.43 3.02
C LEU A 23 -0.41 19.23 3.66
N PRO A 24 -0.66 20.03 4.72
CA PRO A 24 0.41 20.73 5.41
C PRO A 24 1.39 19.72 6.00
N ALA A 25 2.68 19.94 5.70
CA ALA A 25 3.79 19.17 6.23
C ALA A 25 3.92 19.39 7.73
N ASP A 26 3.13 18.65 8.52
CA ASP A 26 3.37 18.50 9.94
C ASP A 26 2.90 17.10 10.35
N ASN A 27 3.86 16.18 10.51
CA ASN A 27 3.74 14.73 10.80
C ASN A 27 3.35 13.75 9.65
N GLY A 28 3.23 14.20 8.39
CA GLY A 28 2.65 13.43 7.28
C GLY A 28 3.59 12.71 6.28
N ASP A 29 4.87 12.47 6.58
CA ASP A 29 5.83 11.97 5.57
C ASP A 29 6.01 10.43 5.57
N GLU A 30 5.84 9.76 6.71
CA GLU A 30 6.15 8.33 6.82
C GLU A 30 5.03 7.41 6.31
N ALA A 31 3.77 7.69 6.64
CA ALA A 31 2.63 6.93 6.10
C ALA A 31 2.53 7.08 4.58
N GLY A 32 2.72 8.30 4.06
CA GLY A 32 2.78 8.58 2.61
C GLY A 32 3.93 7.82 1.91
N HIS A 33 5.12 7.81 2.50
CA HIS A 33 6.24 7.01 1.98
C HIS A 33 5.96 5.50 2.00
N ARG A 34 5.41 4.96 3.10
CA ARG A 34 5.09 3.52 3.22
C ARG A 34 3.98 3.11 2.25
N LEU A 35 2.98 3.97 2.05
CA LEU A 35 1.92 3.77 1.07
C LEU A 35 2.49 3.78 -0.36
N THR A 36 3.35 4.74 -0.67
CA THR A 36 4.03 4.83 -1.97
C THR A 36 4.87 3.58 -2.25
N PHE A 37 5.61 3.10 -1.25
CA PHE A 37 6.40 1.88 -1.35
C PHE A 37 5.54 0.64 -1.59
N LEU A 38 4.45 0.48 -0.82
CA LEU A 38 3.50 -0.62 -0.98
C LEU A 38 2.92 -0.66 -2.41
N TRP A 39 2.51 0.50 -2.93
CA TRP A 39 1.94 0.60 -4.28
C TRP A 39 2.98 0.33 -5.38
N ALA A 40 4.22 0.80 -5.21
CA ALA A 40 5.30 0.51 -6.14
C ALA A 40 5.57 -1.01 -6.24
N GLU A 41 5.70 -1.71 -5.11
CA GLU A 41 5.95 -3.16 -5.11
C GLU A 41 4.79 -3.95 -5.74
N LEU A 42 3.54 -3.57 -5.46
CA LEU A 42 2.38 -4.23 -6.07
C LEU A 42 2.32 -4.02 -7.59
N THR A 43 2.66 -2.81 -8.05
CA THR A 43 2.72 -2.49 -9.48
C THR A 43 3.87 -3.22 -10.17
N ASP A 44 5.06 -3.26 -9.56
CA ASP A 44 6.21 -4.02 -10.04
C ASP A 44 5.88 -5.52 -10.20
N ARG A 45 5.08 -6.11 -9.29
CA ARG A 45 4.62 -7.50 -9.43
C ARG A 45 3.70 -7.69 -10.63
N VAL A 46 2.75 -6.77 -10.87
CA VAL A 46 1.88 -6.82 -12.06
C VAL A 46 2.71 -6.72 -13.34
N GLU A 47 3.65 -5.78 -13.40
CA GLU A 47 4.40 -5.47 -14.62
C GLU A 47 5.54 -6.46 -14.91
N LEU A 48 6.25 -6.92 -13.88
CA LEU A 48 7.46 -7.73 -14.03
C LEU A 48 7.21 -9.23 -13.87
N ARG A 49 6.05 -9.63 -13.32
CA ARG A 49 5.72 -11.04 -13.06
C ARG A 49 4.36 -11.42 -13.66
N PRO A 50 4.28 -11.66 -14.99
CA PRO A 50 3.02 -11.96 -15.67
C PRO A 50 2.28 -13.20 -15.15
N ALA A 51 3.01 -14.14 -14.54
CA ALA A 51 2.41 -15.33 -13.93
C ALA A 51 1.70 -15.03 -12.59
N GLU A 52 1.97 -13.88 -11.98
CA GLU A 52 1.40 -13.43 -10.70
C GLU A 52 0.38 -12.30 -10.90
N THR A 53 0.11 -11.86 -12.14
CA THR A 53 -0.74 -10.68 -12.45
C THR A 53 -2.10 -10.74 -11.76
N ASP A 54 -2.88 -11.81 -11.95
CA ASP A 54 -4.21 -11.92 -11.34
C ASP A 54 -4.17 -11.82 -9.80
N GLN A 55 -3.14 -12.38 -9.18
CA GLN A 55 -2.95 -12.30 -7.74
C GLN A 55 -2.51 -10.89 -7.30
N ALA A 56 -1.60 -10.26 -8.04
CA ALA A 56 -1.11 -8.93 -7.74
C ALA A 56 -2.21 -7.87 -7.91
N GLU A 57 -3.05 -7.98 -8.94
CA GLU A 57 -4.23 -7.12 -9.12
C GLU A 57 -5.26 -7.31 -8.00
N ALA A 58 -5.52 -8.56 -7.58
CA ALA A 58 -6.39 -8.83 -6.44
C ALA A 58 -5.82 -8.23 -5.13
N HIS A 59 -4.50 -8.27 -4.95
CA HIS A 59 -3.83 -7.61 -3.83
C HIS A 59 -3.95 -6.09 -3.91
N MET A 60 -3.79 -5.46 -5.08
CA MET A 60 -3.98 -4.02 -5.26
C MET A 60 -5.38 -3.57 -4.85
N VAL A 61 -6.42 -4.28 -5.32
CA VAL A 61 -7.82 -3.97 -4.95
C VAL A 61 -8.06 -4.15 -3.46
N THR A 62 -7.49 -5.20 -2.86
CA THR A 62 -7.65 -5.47 -1.42
C THR A 62 -6.94 -4.40 -0.58
N ALA A 63 -5.70 -4.08 -0.92
CA ALA A 63 -4.90 -3.05 -0.25
C ALA A 63 -5.61 -1.69 -0.30
N ALA A 64 -6.12 -1.28 -1.47
CA ALA A 64 -6.86 -0.04 -1.61
C ALA A 64 -8.09 0.04 -0.69
N ARG A 65 -8.92 -1.01 -0.70
CA ARG A 65 -10.14 -1.05 0.12
C ARG A 65 -9.85 -1.00 1.61
N GLU A 66 -8.81 -1.69 2.05
CA GLU A 66 -8.41 -1.70 3.44
C GLU A 66 -7.79 -0.38 3.88
N TRP A 67 -6.96 0.25 3.03
CA TRP A 67 -6.42 1.59 3.29
C TRP A 67 -7.55 2.61 3.53
N LEU A 68 -8.53 2.65 2.63
CA LEU A 68 -9.69 3.56 2.76
C LEU A 68 -10.52 3.32 4.04
N ALA A 69 -10.41 2.14 4.67
CA ALA A 69 -11.10 1.83 5.92
C ALA A 69 -10.31 2.26 7.17
N VAL A 70 -9.00 2.51 7.05
CA VAL A 70 -8.09 2.80 8.17
C VAL A 70 -7.44 4.18 8.10
N GLU A 71 -7.45 4.85 6.94
CA GLU A 71 -6.85 6.17 6.74
C GLU A 71 -7.36 7.20 7.76
N GLY A 72 -6.43 7.87 8.44
CA GLY A 72 -6.70 8.84 9.51
C GLY A 72 -6.64 8.26 10.92
N ASP A 73 -6.51 6.94 11.08
CA ASP A 73 -6.23 6.27 12.36
C ASP A 73 -4.80 5.71 12.38
N GLN A 74 -3.92 6.39 13.12
CA GLN A 74 -2.49 6.07 13.16
C GLN A 74 -2.18 4.64 13.65
N GLU A 75 -2.97 4.10 14.58
CA GLU A 75 -2.76 2.74 15.10
C GLU A 75 -3.20 1.71 14.05
N ALA A 76 -4.37 1.94 13.45
CA ALA A 76 -4.89 1.08 12.39
C ALA A 76 -3.98 1.11 11.13
N GLU A 77 -3.46 2.27 10.75
CA GLU A 77 -2.48 2.42 9.66
C GLU A 77 -1.19 1.64 9.95
N ALA A 78 -0.67 1.71 11.18
CA ALA A 78 0.53 0.97 11.56
C ALA A 78 0.32 -0.56 11.45
N HIS A 79 -0.83 -1.06 11.90
CA HIS A 79 -1.20 -2.47 11.75
C HIS A 79 -1.42 -2.88 10.30
N TYR A 80 -2.04 -2.02 9.50
CA TYR A 80 -2.21 -2.21 8.06
C TYR A 80 -0.85 -2.40 7.38
N PHE A 81 0.11 -1.51 7.62
CA PHE A 81 1.43 -1.58 7.00
C PHE A 81 2.25 -2.79 7.48
N ASP A 82 2.23 -3.13 8.78
CA ASP A 82 2.97 -4.30 9.29
C ASP A 82 2.49 -5.57 8.58
N ARG A 83 1.18 -5.78 8.51
CA ARG A 83 0.58 -6.96 7.88
C ARG A 83 0.90 -7.03 6.39
N TRP A 84 0.73 -5.93 5.65
CA TRP A 84 0.97 -5.91 4.21
C TRP A 84 2.43 -6.13 3.85
N LEU A 85 3.35 -5.44 4.53
CA LEU A 85 4.77 -5.54 4.21
C LEU A 85 5.32 -6.91 4.63
N HIS A 86 4.97 -7.40 5.82
CA HIS A 86 5.65 -8.58 6.38
C HIS A 86 4.92 -9.88 6.08
N ASP A 87 3.60 -9.92 6.22
CA ASP A 87 2.86 -11.17 6.13
C ASP A 87 2.37 -11.45 4.70
N ILE A 88 2.04 -10.41 3.92
CA ILE A 88 1.53 -10.55 2.55
C ILE A 88 2.66 -10.43 1.52
N LEU A 89 3.49 -9.39 1.62
CA LEU A 89 4.60 -9.17 0.68
C LEU A 89 5.88 -9.91 1.07
N GLY A 90 6.02 -10.32 2.33
CA GLY A 90 7.12 -11.16 2.81
C GLY A 90 8.40 -10.41 3.15
N TYR A 91 8.37 -9.09 3.32
CA TYR A 91 9.54 -8.34 3.76
C TYR A 91 9.94 -8.72 5.18
N GLU A 92 11.24 -8.79 5.44
CA GLU A 92 11.73 -9.06 6.78
C GLU A 92 11.35 -7.92 7.73
N ARG A 93 10.85 -8.29 8.92
CA ARG A 93 10.76 -7.34 10.04
C ARG A 93 12.18 -7.00 10.44
N ARG A 94 12.56 -5.73 10.37
CA ARG A 94 13.85 -5.27 10.94
C ARG A 94 13.83 -5.60 12.42
N SER A 95 14.61 -6.61 12.81
CA SER A 95 14.90 -6.88 14.22
C SER A 95 15.77 -5.72 14.68
N ASP A 96 15.22 -4.84 15.51
CA ASP A 96 16.00 -3.76 16.12
C ASP A 96 17.20 -4.42 16.84
N PRO A 97 18.46 -4.09 16.52
CA PRO A 97 19.59 -4.64 17.24
C PRO A 97 19.45 -4.28 18.72
N PRO A 98 19.76 -5.18 19.67
CA PRO A 98 19.62 -4.90 21.08
C PRO A 98 20.39 -3.62 21.43
N ARG A 99 19.69 -2.65 22.03
CA ARG A 99 20.28 -1.38 22.45
C ARG A 99 21.43 -1.69 23.43
N PRO A 100 22.66 -1.18 23.19
CA PRO A 100 23.77 -1.46 24.09
C PRO A 100 23.46 -0.89 25.49
N SER A 101 23.74 -1.71 26.51
CA SER A 101 23.55 -1.39 27.94
C SER A 101 24.47 -0.27 28.42
#